data_AF-A0A661UJA2-F1
#
_entry.id   AF-A0A661UJA2-F1
#
_cell.length_a   1.000
_cell.length_b   1.000
_cell.length_c   1.000
_cell.angle_alpha   90.00
_cell.angle_beta   90.00
_cell.angle_gamma   90.00
#
_symmetry.space_group_name_H-M   'P 1'
#
loop_
_entity.id
_entity.type
_entity.pdbx_description
1 polymer ?
#
loop_
_entity_poly.entity_id
_entity_poly.type
_entity_poly.pdbx_seq_one_letter_code
_entity_poly.pdbx_strand_id
1 'polypeptide(L)'
;ELEIVGEYIPANDENRFVVVISSEELKSIVIDLKGLSGFLAALRVGITARDGVYDISYVNPKYLAMAYLQHDYDQWKAQINTLAQKLQNSMHGFETVVMQPFGSEKGLTEKKLKKYKYMMAMPKFEDIVELAEFESYKIAVEKIQTNLAASQTSSKVYQIDFPEQKLTLFGISLSSEKGEEKILPVIDISEPKHTAFLPYEMLVFDNKAVMLHGRYRIALSFPDLTMGTFMKIMSTPGEIEDAMKTLTR
;
A
#
# COMPACT_ATOMS: atom_id res chain seq x y z
N GLU A 1 -18.93 0.64 -7.97
CA GLU A 1 -18.57 2.06 -7.70
C GLU A 1 -17.25 2.07 -6.93
N LEU A 2 -16.78 3.22 -6.43
CA LEU A 2 -15.68 3.24 -5.47
C LEU A 2 -16.26 3.08 -4.07
N GLU A 3 -15.63 2.23 -3.25
CA GLU A 3 -16.06 1.94 -1.89
C GLU A 3 -14.95 2.38 -0.93
N ILE A 4 -15.28 3.13 0.12
CA ILE A 4 -14.35 3.42 1.22
C ILE A 4 -14.34 2.20 2.15
N VAL A 5 -13.15 1.61 2.33
CA VAL A 5 -12.97 0.40 3.17
C VAL A 5 -12.21 0.68 4.46
N GLY A 6 -11.63 1.87 4.58
CA GLY A 6 -11.00 2.34 5.81
C GLY A 6 -10.48 3.76 5.70
N GLU A 7 -10.25 4.37 6.83
CA GLU A 7 -9.74 5.73 6.96
C GLU A 7 -8.96 5.86 8.27
N TYR A 8 -7.91 6.67 8.28
CA TYR A 8 -7.19 6.98 9.51
C TYR A 8 -6.26 8.20 9.38
N ILE A 9 -5.79 8.67 10.53
CA ILE A 9 -4.77 9.71 10.67
C ILE A 9 -3.41 9.02 10.85
N PRO A 10 -2.51 9.04 9.85
CA PRO A 10 -1.20 8.43 9.97
C PRO A 10 -0.27 9.25 10.86
N ALA A 11 0.69 8.57 11.49
CA ALA A 11 1.78 9.20 12.24
C ALA A 11 1.35 10.23 13.32
N ASN A 12 0.13 10.13 13.85
CA ASN A 12 -0.45 11.09 14.79
C ASN A 12 -0.31 12.56 14.31
N ASP A 13 -0.27 12.78 13.00
CA ASP A 13 -0.21 14.09 12.37
C ASP A 13 -1.62 14.48 11.90
N GLU A 14 -2.30 15.33 12.66
CA GLU A 14 -3.66 15.80 12.37
C GLU A 14 -3.79 16.53 11.02
N ASN A 15 -2.67 16.88 10.38
CA ASN A 15 -2.69 17.46 9.04
C ASN A 15 -2.68 16.40 7.94
N ARG A 16 -2.60 15.10 8.28
CA ARG A 16 -2.58 14.01 7.31
C ARG A 16 -3.76 13.10 7.54
N PHE A 17 -4.39 12.71 6.44
CA PHE A 17 -5.46 11.73 6.43
C PHE A 17 -5.24 10.77 5.27
N VAL A 18 -5.58 9.50 5.49
CA VAL A 18 -5.61 8.49 4.45
C VAL A 18 -7.00 7.93 4.38
N VAL A 19 -7.55 7.88 3.16
CA VAL A 19 -8.75 7.13 2.82
C VAL A 19 -8.33 5.96 1.94
N VAL A 20 -8.72 4.75 2.33
CA VAL A 20 -8.49 3.53 1.57
C VAL A 20 -9.77 3.17 0.84
N ILE A 21 -9.64 2.96 -0.47
CA ILE A 21 -10.76 2.61 -1.34
C ILE A 21 -10.57 1.25 -1.99
N SER A 22 -11.67 0.55 -2.25
CA SER A 22 -11.74 -0.62 -3.10
C SER A 22 -12.75 -0.41 -4.24
N SER A 23 -12.81 -1.36 -5.17
CA SER A 23 -13.75 -1.37 -6.28
C SER A 23 -13.94 -2.77 -6.83
N GLU A 24 -15.03 -2.98 -7.56
CA GLU A 24 -15.28 -4.24 -8.28
C GLU A 24 -14.18 -4.55 -9.31
N GLU A 25 -13.59 -3.52 -9.95
CA GLU A 25 -12.45 -3.70 -10.84
C GLU A 25 -11.27 -4.37 -10.11
N LEU A 26 -10.90 -3.87 -8.93
CA LEU A 26 -9.80 -4.44 -8.13
C LEU A 26 -10.15 -5.84 -7.62
N LYS A 27 -11.35 -6.01 -7.06
CA LYS A 27 -11.83 -7.29 -6.53
C LYS A 27 -11.86 -8.37 -7.60
N SER A 28 -12.31 -8.05 -8.82
CA SER A 28 -12.35 -9.01 -9.94
C SER A 28 -10.97 -9.53 -10.34
N ILE A 29 -9.95 -8.66 -10.33
CA ILE A 29 -8.56 -9.04 -10.62
C ILE A 29 -8.06 -10.01 -9.54
N VAL A 30 -8.31 -9.69 -8.27
CA VAL A 30 -7.89 -10.51 -7.12
C VAL A 30 -8.55 -11.89 -7.13
N ILE A 31 -9.85 -11.94 -7.45
CA ILE A 31 -10.63 -13.18 -7.51
C ILE A 31 -10.07 -14.14 -8.58
N ASP A 32 -9.71 -13.60 -9.75
CA ASP A 32 -9.23 -14.40 -10.88
C ASP A 32 -7.78 -14.86 -10.69
N LEU A 33 -6.86 -13.93 -10.37
CA LEU A 33 -5.43 -14.22 -10.27
C LEU A 33 -5.03 -14.90 -8.96
N LYS A 34 -5.71 -14.58 -7.85
CA LYS A 34 -5.43 -15.06 -6.50
C LYS A 34 -4.00 -14.73 -6.02
N GLY A 35 -3.60 -15.31 -4.89
CA GLY A 35 -2.25 -15.16 -4.34
C GLY A 35 -1.86 -13.70 -4.11
N LEU A 36 -0.67 -13.31 -4.59
CA LEU A 36 -0.11 -11.98 -4.38
C LEU A 36 -0.91 -10.84 -5.02
N SER A 37 -1.80 -11.13 -5.98
CA SER A 37 -2.71 -10.12 -6.52
C SER A 37 -3.58 -9.48 -5.44
N GLY A 38 -3.77 -10.15 -4.29
CA GLY A 38 -4.46 -9.62 -3.12
C GLY A 38 -3.94 -8.26 -2.64
N PHE A 39 -2.65 -7.94 -2.84
CA PHE A 39 -2.10 -6.61 -2.53
C PHE A 39 -2.67 -5.47 -3.39
N LEU A 40 -3.35 -5.79 -4.49
CA LEU A 40 -4.02 -4.83 -5.36
C LEU A 40 -5.48 -4.57 -4.95
N ALA A 41 -6.01 -5.26 -3.93
CA ALA A 41 -7.42 -5.15 -3.53
C ALA A 41 -7.85 -3.75 -3.08
N ALA A 42 -6.89 -2.85 -2.78
CA ALA A 42 -7.13 -1.51 -2.31
C ALA A 42 -6.22 -0.46 -2.99
N LEU A 43 -6.74 0.76 -3.09
CA LEU A 43 -5.98 1.97 -3.42
C LEU A 43 -6.05 2.96 -2.27
N ARG A 44 -5.09 3.87 -2.20
CA ARG A 44 -5.04 4.89 -1.15
C ARG A 44 -5.11 6.29 -1.73
N VAL A 45 -5.88 7.13 -1.04
CA VAL A 45 -6.01 8.55 -1.25
C VAL A 45 -5.44 9.22 0.00
N GLY A 46 -4.40 10.04 -0.18
CA GLY A 46 -3.83 10.89 0.85
C GLY A 46 -4.46 12.27 0.80
N ILE A 47 -4.76 12.83 1.96
CA ILE A 47 -5.24 14.21 2.11
C ILE A 47 -4.26 14.87 3.06
N THR A 48 -3.73 16.02 2.69
CA THR A 48 -2.77 16.77 3.52
C THR A 48 -3.23 18.21 3.66
N ALA A 49 -3.47 18.64 4.88
CA ALA A 49 -3.84 20.01 5.22
C ALA A 49 -2.60 20.90 5.28
N ARG A 50 -2.67 22.06 4.63
CA ARG A 50 -1.62 23.09 4.62
C ARG A 50 -2.26 24.46 4.49
N ASP A 51 -2.06 25.31 5.49
CA ASP A 51 -2.55 26.70 5.50
C ASP A 51 -4.06 26.85 5.20
N GLY A 52 -4.88 25.90 5.67
CA GLY A 52 -6.33 25.87 5.43
C GLY A 52 -6.74 25.31 4.06
N VAL A 53 -5.79 24.85 3.24
CA VAL A 53 -6.01 24.13 1.98
C VAL A 53 -5.79 22.63 2.18
N TYR A 54 -6.58 21.79 1.53
CA TYR A 54 -6.40 20.34 1.56
C TYR A 54 -5.88 19.86 0.20
N ASP A 55 -4.62 19.43 0.19
CA ASP A 55 -4.00 18.78 -0.96
C ASP A 55 -4.45 17.31 -0.99
N ILE A 56 -5.20 16.92 -2.02
CA ILE A 56 -5.68 15.55 -2.23
C ILE A 56 -4.83 14.87 -3.29
N SER A 57 -4.26 13.73 -2.94
CA SER A 57 -3.42 12.93 -3.82
C SER A 57 -3.79 11.46 -3.73
N TYR A 58 -3.49 10.67 -4.76
CA TYR A 58 -3.78 9.24 -4.75
C TYR A 58 -2.73 8.44 -5.49
N VAL A 59 -2.58 7.18 -5.10
CA VAL A 59 -1.68 6.24 -5.81
C VAL A 59 -2.20 6.06 -7.23
N ASN A 60 -1.35 6.34 -8.22
CA ASN A 60 -1.69 6.16 -9.63
C ASN A 60 -2.08 4.69 -9.91
N PRO A 61 -3.35 4.39 -10.28
CA PRO A 61 -3.81 3.01 -10.44
C PRO A 61 -3.03 2.23 -11.50
N LYS A 62 -2.65 2.89 -12.60
CA LYS A 62 -1.86 2.26 -13.68
C LYS A 62 -0.45 1.93 -13.22
N TYR A 63 0.17 2.85 -12.48
CA TYR A 63 1.52 2.66 -11.95
C TYR A 63 1.59 1.46 -11.00
N LEU A 64 0.67 1.40 -10.02
CA LEU A 64 0.61 0.31 -9.06
C LEU A 64 0.30 -1.02 -9.74
N ALA A 65 -0.70 -1.04 -10.63
CA ALA A 65 -1.08 -2.25 -11.34
C ALA A 65 0.05 -2.78 -12.25
N MET A 66 0.81 -1.91 -12.92
CA MET A 66 1.97 -2.36 -13.71
C MET A 66 3.04 -3.02 -12.84
N ALA A 67 3.26 -2.50 -11.63
CA ALA A 67 4.25 -3.04 -10.70
C ALA A 67 3.81 -4.38 -10.07
N TYR A 68 2.51 -4.54 -9.80
CA TYR A 68 1.98 -5.71 -9.09
C TYR A 68 1.53 -6.82 -10.05
N LEU A 69 0.89 -6.48 -11.16
CA LEU A 69 0.42 -7.46 -12.16
C LEU A 69 1.51 -7.86 -13.15
N GLN A 70 2.51 -7.01 -13.36
CA GLN A 70 3.67 -7.28 -14.21
C GLN A 70 3.27 -7.79 -15.61
N HIS A 71 3.41 -9.10 -15.87
CA HIS A 71 3.09 -9.73 -17.14
C HIS A 71 1.57 -9.82 -17.38
N ASP A 72 0.77 -9.91 -16.32
CA ASP A 72 -0.69 -9.97 -16.37
C ASP A 72 -1.34 -8.59 -16.60
N TYR A 73 -0.58 -7.50 -16.49
CA TYR A 73 -1.12 -6.15 -16.62
C TYR A 73 -1.92 -5.93 -17.92
N ASP A 74 -1.45 -6.49 -19.05
CA ASP A 74 -2.09 -6.27 -20.34
C ASP A 74 -3.49 -6.92 -20.40
N GLN A 75 -3.71 -8.02 -19.68
CA GLN A 75 -5.03 -8.66 -19.55
C GLN A 75 -6.03 -7.79 -18.77
N TRP A 76 -5.54 -7.04 -17.77
CA TRP A 76 -6.38 -6.26 -16.85
C TRP A 76 -6.40 -4.77 -17.15
N LYS A 77 -5.76 -4.35 -18.25
CA LYS A 77 -5.61 -2.93 -18.61
C LYS A 77 -6.95 -2.20 -18.73
N ALA A 78 -7.99 -2.87 -19.23
CA ALA A 78 -9.32 -2.27 -19.37
C ALA A 78 -9.93 -1.95 -17.99
N GLN A 79 -9.89 -2.89 -17.06
CA GLN A 79 -10.38 -2.75 -15.69
C GLN A 79 -9.61 -1.64 -14.95
N ILE A 80 -8.28 -1.61 -15.07
CA ILE A 80 -7.45 -0.56 -14.47
C ILE A 80 -7.74 0.82 -15.07
N ASN A 81 -8.01 0.92 -16.37
CA ASN A 81 -8.43 2.18 -16.99
C ASN A 81 -9.80 2.64 -16.48
N THR A 82 -10.77 1.73 -16.33
CA THR A 82 -12.08 2.04 -15.76
C THR A 82 -11.97 2.54 -14.33
N LEU A 83 -11.15 1.88 -13.50
CA LEU A 83 -10.85 2.32 -12.14
C LEU A 83 -10.24 3.73 -12.11
N ALA A 84 -9.23 3.98 -12.95
CA ALA A 84 -8.61 5.29 -13.06
C ALA A 84 -9.62 6.38 -13.45
N GLN A 85 -10.54 6.09 -14.37
CA GLN A 85 -11.59 7.03 -14.77
C GLN A 85 -12.58 7.30 -13.64
N LYS A 86 -12.99 6.26 -12.90
CA LYS A 86 -13.87 6.42 -11.72
C LYS A 86 -13.23 7.30 -10.67
N LEU A 87 -11.94 7.09 -10.37
CA LEU A 87 -11.19 7.88 -9.42
C LEU A 87 -10.99 9.32 -9.89
N GLN A 88 -10.73 9.55 -11.17
CA GLN A 88 -10.67 10.90 -11.74
C GLN A 88 -12.03 11.62 -11.60
N ASN A 89 -13.12 10.95 -11.96
CA ASN A 89 -14.45 11.53 -11.93
C ASN A 89 -14.90 11.89 -10.51
N SER A 90 -14.49 11.14 -9.49
CA SER A 90 -14.79 11.47 -8.09
C SER A 90 -14.07 12.72 -7.59
N MET A 91 -13.00 13.17 -8.29
CA MET A 91 -12.27 14.38 -7.93
C MET A 91 -12.86 15.66 -8.53
N HIS A 92 -13.82 15.57 -9.47
CA HIS A 92 -14.37 16.75 -10.16
C HIS A 92 -15.16 17.71 -9.23
N GLY A 93 -15.48 17.30 -8.00
CA GLY A 93 -16.18 18.12 -7.02
C GLY A 93 -15.30 19.06 -6.20
N PHE A 94 -13.97 19.03 -6.37
CA PHE A 94 -13.03 19.85 -5.59
C PHE A 94 -12.68 21.16 -6.31
N GLU A 95 -12.31 22.20 -5.53
CA GLU A 95 -12.09 23.56 -6.02
C GLU A 95 -11.00 23.65 -7.11
N THR A 96 -9.90 22.90 -6.95
CA THR A 96 -8.80 22.84 -7.93
C THR A 96 -8.44 21.38 -8.17
N VAL A 97 -8.52 20.94 -9.42
CA VAL A 97 -8.15 19.58 -9.83
C VAL A 97 -6.92 19.63 -10.74
N VAL A 98 -5.77 19.21 -10.22
CA VAL A 98 -4.53 19.08 -11.00
C VAL A 98 -4.33 17.60 -11.37
N MET A 99 -4.69 17.24 -12.60
CA MET A 99 -4.54 15.88 -13.13
C MET A 99 -3.12 15.62 -13.65
N GLN A 100 -2.09 15.99 -12.88
CA GLN A 100 -0.70 15.76 -13.24
C GLN A 100 -0.06 14.73 -12.31
N PRO A 101 0.71 13.78 -12.85
CA PRO A 101 1.55 12.92 -12.02
C PRO A 101 2.53 13.78 -11.19
N PHE A 102 2.67 13.46 -9.91
CA PHE A 102 3.69 14.01 -9.02
C PHE A 102 4.49 12.86 -8.39
N GLY A 103 5.62 13.18 -7.76
CA GLY A 103 6.56 12.19 -7.24
C GLY A 103 7.86 12.19 -8.05
N SER A 104 8.16 11.10 -8.73
CA SER A 104 9.40 10.97 -9.52
C SER A 104 9.54 12.05 -10.60
N GLU A 105 10.66 12.75 -10.65
CA GLU A 105 11.00 13.77 -11.66
C GLU A 105 11.08 13.17 -13.07
N LYS A 106 11.67 11.97 -13.18
CA LYS A 106 11.84 11.27 -14.47
C LYS A 106 10.76 10.24 -14.76
N GLY A 107 10.07 9.78 -13.72
CA GLY A 107 9.13 8.66 -13.82
C GLY A 107 9.80 7.36 -14.28
N LEU A 108 8.97 6.34 -14.46
CA LEU A 108 9.41 5.03 -14.96
C LEU A 108 8.61 4.65 -16.21
N THR A 109 9.31 4.13 -17.22
CA THR A 109 8.67 3.56 -18.41
C THR A 109 7.87 2.30 -18.04
N GLU A 110 6.78 2.00 -18.75
CA GLU A 110 5.96 0.79 -18.52
C GLU A 110 6.80 -0.50 -18.46
N LYS A 111 7.77 -0.66 -19.37
CA LYS A 111 8.66 -1.83 -19.42
C LYS A 111 9.51 -1.98 -18.16
N LYS A 112 9.91 -0.87 -17.54
CA LYS A 112 10.66 -0.87 -16.27
C LYS A 112 9.74 -1.18 -15.08
N LEU A 113 8.50 -0.69 -15.09
CA LEU A 113 7.52 -0.97 -14.03
C LEU A 113 7.11 -2.43 -13.97
N LYS A 114 6.83 -3.05 -15.12
CA LYS A 114 6.51 -4.49 -15.20
C LYS A 114 7.65 -5.40 -14.71
N LYS A 115 8.86 -4.87 -14.58
CA LYS A 115 10.05 -5.57 -14.08
C LYS A 115 10.68 -4.83 -12.90
N TYR A 116 9.86 -4.12 -12.13
CA TYR A 116 10.36 -3.16 -11.17
C TYR A 116 11.28 -3.82 -10.15
N LYS A 117 12.46 -3.22 -10.02
CA LYS A 117 13.39 -3.38 -8.92
C LYS A 117 14.11 -2.05 -8.80
N TYR A 118 14.30 -1.59 -7.58
CA TYR A 118 14.90 -0.27 -7.36
C TYR A 118 16.38 -0.24 -7.79
N MET A 119 17.16 -1.23 -7.35
CA MET A 119 18.55 -1.42 -7.78
C MET A 119 18.86 -2.88 -8.07
N MET A 120 20.01 -3.13 -8.71
CA MET A 120 20.54 -4.49 -8.84
C MET A 120 20.71 -5.11 -7.45
N ALA A 121 20.30 -6.37 -7.30
CA ALA A 121 20.24 -7.11 -6.02
C ALA A 121 19.22 -6.60 -4.98
N MET A 122 18.29 -5.71 -5.36
CA MET A 122 17.14 -5.37 -4.49
C MET A 122 15.91 -6.24 -4.78
N PRO A 123 15.01 -6.38 -3.79
CA PRO A 123 13.79 -7.17 -3.91
C PRO A 123 12.88 -6.67 -5.02
N LYS A 124 12.14 -7.60 -5.62
CA LYS A 124 11.02 -7.41 -6.55
C LYS A 124 9.70 -7.63 -5.83
N PHE A 125 8.59 -7.49 -6.56
CA PHE A 125 7.25 -7.75 -6.04
C PHE A 125 7.10 -9.18 -5.48
N GLU A 126 7.63 -10.17 -6.19
CA GLU A 126 7.53 -11.60 -5.84
C GLU A 126 8.41 -11.97 -4.63
N ASP A 127 9.39 -11.13 -4.30
CA ASP A 127 10.29 -11.32 -3.16
C ASP A 127 9.58 -10.87 -1.87
N ILE A 128 8.43 -11.47 -1.58
CA ILE A 128 7.65 -11.22 -0.37
C ILE A 128 8.37 -11.72 0.88
N VAL A 129 7.99 -11.17 2.03
CA VAL A 129 8.45 -11.65 3.33
C VAL A 129 7.35 -12.50 3.94
N GLU A 130 7.64 -13.77 4.18
CA GLU A 130 6.78 -14.64 4.96
C GLU A 130 6.91 -14.32 6.45
N LEU A 131 5.80 -13.95 7.08
CA LEU A 131 5.73 -13.56 8.48
C LEU A 131 5.44 -14.73 9.39
N ALA A 132 4.53 -15.62 8.94
CA ALA A 132 4.17 -16.87 9.59
C ALA A 132 3.42 -17.79 8.62
N GLU A 133 3.47 -19.08 8.93
CA GLU A 133 2.62 -20.11 8.35
C GLU A 133 1.72 -20.69 9.45
N PHE A 134 0.45 -20.93 9.11
CA PHE A 134 -0.58 -21.40 10.03
C PHE A 134 -1.14 -22.75 9.58
N GLU A 135 -1.90 -23.40 10.45
CA GLU A 135 -2.60 -24.65 10.13
C GLU A 135 -3.69 -24.46 9.06
N SER A 136 -4.32 -23.28 9.02
CA SER A 136 -5.35 -22.95 8.01
C SER A 136 -5.50 -21.45 7.81
N TYR A 137 -6.08 -21.08 6.68
CA TYR A 137 -6.54 -19.71 6.37
C TYR A 137 -7.32 -19.08 7.53
N LYS A 138 -8.30 -19.81 8.07
CA LYS A 138 -9.18 -19.32 9.13
C LYS A 138 -8.38 -19.02 10.40
N ILE A 139 -7.48 -19.93 10.78
CA ILE A 139 -6.61 -19.73 11.96
C ILE A 139 -5.68 -18.53 11.76
N ALA A 140 -5.13 -18.34 10.55
CA ALA A 140 -4.30 -17.18 10.24
C ALA A 140 -5.08 -15.86 10.45
N VAL A 141 -6.27 -15.75 9.86
CA VAL A 141 -7.13 -14.56 9.96
C VAL A 141 -7.54 -14.29 11.41
N GLU A 142 -8.01 -15.31 12.14
CA GLU A 142 -8.44 -15.17 13.54
C GLU A 142 -7.28 -14.74 14.45
N LYS A 143 -6.09 -15.31 14.24
CA LYS A 143 -4.89 -14.98 15.03
C LYS A 143 -4.46 -13.53 14.80
N ILE A 144 -4.40 -13.10 13.55
CA ILE A 144 -4.04 -11.72 13.19
C ILE A 144 -5.06 -10.73 13.76
N GLN A 145 -6.36 -11.00 13.65
CA GLN A 145 -7.40 -10.15 14.22
C GLN A 145 -7.30 -10.04 15.74
N THR A 146 -7.06 -11.17 16.43
CA THR A 146 -6.89 -11.21 17.89
C THR A 146 -5.68 -10.38 18.31
N ASN A 147 -4.54 -10.57 17.64
CA ASN A 147 -3.32 -9.84 17.97
C ASN A 147 -3.43 -8.35 17.65
N LEU A 148 -4.10 -7.97 16.55
CA LEU A 148 -4.39 -6.57 16.23
C LEU A 148 -5.27 -5.91 17.30
N ALA A 149 -6.28 -6.61 17.81
CA ALA A 149 -7.14 -6.09 18.87
C ALA A 149 -6.41 -5.90 20.21
N ALA A 150 -5.35 -6.67 20.47
CA ALA A 150 -4.53 -6.59 21.68
C ALA A 150 -3.31 -5.66 21.52
N SER A 151 -3.01 -5.19 20.30
CA SER A 151 -1.81 -4.41 20.04
C SER A 151 -1.93 -2.97 20.55
N GLN A 152 -0.86 -2.47 21.14
CA GLN A 152 -0.72 -1.07 21.56
C GLN A 152 0.06 -0.23 20.53
N THR A 153 0.71 -0.89 19.56
CA THR A 153 1.65 -0.28 18.62
C THR A 153 1.24 -0.48 17.16
N SER A 154 0.11 -1.13 16.93
CA SER A 154 -0.46 -1.35 15.62
C SER A 154 -1.98 -1.35 15.69
N SER A 155 -2.65 -0.88 14.64
CA SER A 155 -4.11 -0.89 14.58
C SER A 155 -4.59 -1.27 13.19
N LYS A 156 -5.76 -1.93 13.14
CA LYS A 156 -6.40 -2.27 11.87
C LYS A 156 -7.01 -0.99 11.27
N VAL A 157 -6.57 -0.63 10.07
CA VAL A 157 -7.16 0.44 9.26
C VAL A 157 -8.29 -0.11 8.40
N TYR A 158 -8.06 -1.24 7.74
CA TYR A 158 -9.07 -1.90 6.92
C TYR A 158 -8.81 -3.40 6.79
N GLN A 159 -9.81 -4.13 6.33
CA GLN A 159 -9.73 -5.55 5.98
C GLN A 159 -10.59 -5.82 4.74
N ILE A 160 -10.04 -6.53 3.75
CA ILE A 160 -10.79 -6.99 2.57
C ILE A 160 -10.63 -8.50 2.48
N ASP A 161 -11.75 -9.22 2.54
CA ASP A 161 -11.79 -10.68 2.53
C ASP A 161 -12.24 -11.24 1.18
N PHE A 162 -11.57 -12.31 0.77
CA PHE A 162 -11.91 -13.17 -0.37
C PHE A 162 -11.90 -14.63 0.10
N PRO A 163 -12.88 -15.08 0.91
CA PRO A 163 -12.83 -16.37 1.58
C PRO A 163 -12.78 -17.55 0.62
N GLU A 164 -13.44 -17.46 -0.53
CA GLU A 164 -13.43 -18.49 -1.59
C GLU A 164 -12.03 -18.68 -2.20
N GLN A 165 -11.24 -17.60 -2.25
CA GLN A 165 -9.86 -17.61 -2.73
C GLN A 165 -8.85 -17.83 -1.59
N LYS A 166 -9.32 -17.93 -0.33
CA LYS A 166 -8.51 -17.96 0.89
C LYS A 166 -7.53 -16.78 0.96
N LEU A 167 -8.03 -15.57 0.68
CA LEU A 167 -7.24 -14.34 0.77
C LEU A 167 -7.88 -13.35 1.75
N THR A 168 -7.06 -12.70 2.58
CA THR A 168 -7.46 -11.50 3.33
C THR A 168 -6.34 -10.48 3.24
N LEU A 169 -6.66 -9.26 2.79
CA LEU A 169 -5.75 -8.12 2.88
C LEU A 169 -6.08 -7.31 4.13
N PHE A 170 -5.09 -7.11 5.00
CA PHE A 170 -5.16 -6.22 6.15
C PHE A 170 -4.35 -4.95 5.89
N GLY A 171 -4.98 -3.80 6.06
CA GLY A 171 -4.30 -2.52 6.21
C GLY A 171 -4.01 -2.24 7.67
N ILE A 172 -2.75 -1.97 8.00
CA ILE A 172 -2.28 -1.87 9.37
C ILE A 172 -1.50 -0.56 9.54
N SER A 173 -1.93 0.26 10.51
CA SER A 173 -1.17 1.41 10.95
C SER A 173 -0.11 0.99 11.96
N LEU A 174 1.06 1.63 11.93
CA LEU A 174 2.16 1.37 12.87
C LEU A 174 2.43 2.63 13.70
N SER A 175 2.05 2.61 14.98
CA SER A 175 2.08 3.76 15.90
C SER A 175 3.23 3.73 16.93
N SER A 176 4.15 2.77 16.83
CA SER A 176 5.33 2.75 17.72
C SER A 176 6.30 3.91 17.45
N GLU A 177 7.25 4.15 18.36
CA GLU A 177 8.43 5.04 18.13
C GLU A 177 9.27 4.65 16.90
N LYS A 178 9.06 3.43 16.36
CA LYS A 178 9.69 2.92 15.13
C LYS A 178 8.72 2.84 13.95
N GLY A 179 7.49 3.32 14.14
CA GLY A 179 6.40 3.29 13.18
C GLY A 179 6.37 4.52 12.28
N GLU A 180 5.17 4.89 11.86
CA GLU A 180 4.92 5.92 10.84
C GLU A 180 5.48 7.29 11.23
N GLU A 181 5.41 7.65 12.51
CA GLU A 181 5.93 8.91 13.08
C GLU A 181 7.40 9.16 12.79
N LYS A 182 8.22 8.12 12.90
CA LYS A 182 9.66 8.22 12.66
C LYS A 182 10.00 8.21 11.18
N ILE A 183 9.21 7.48 10.39
CA ILE A 183 9.55 7.16 9.00
C ILE A 183 9.09 8.26 8.05
N LEU A 184 7.84 8.74 8.19
CA LEU A 184 7.25 9.71 7.26
C LEU A 184 8.10 10.97 7.10
N PRO A 185 8.62 11.63 8.17
CA PRO A 185 9.43 12.83 8.02
C PRO A 185 10.73 12.62 7.23
N VAL A 186 11.22 11.37 7.13
CA VAL A 186 12.46 11.04 6.42
C VAL A 186 12.21 10.71 4.95
N ILE A 187 11.08 10.08 4.62
CA ILE A 187 10.79 9.59 3.26
C ILE A 187 9.86 10.52 2.47
N ASP A 188 8.93 11.20 3.13
CA ASP A 188 7.91 12.04 2.50
C ASP A 188 8.27 13.54 2.58
N ILE A 189 9.41 13.86 1.97
CA ILE A 189 10.02 15.19 1.99
C ILE A 189 9.63 16.06 0.78
N SER A 190 8.93 15.50 -0.21
CA SER A 190 8.49 16.23 -1.41
C SER A 190 7.27 17.10 -1.14
N GLU A 191 6.97 18.00 -2.07
CA GLU A 191 5.67 18.66 -2.18
C GLU A 191 5.09 18.41 -3.58
N PRO A 192 3.82 17.95 -3.69
CA PRO A 192 2.92 17.61 -2.59
C PRO A 192 3.36 16.34 -1.83
N LYS A 193 2.84 16.17 -0.62
CA LYS A 193 3.07 15.00 0.22
C LYS A 193 2.50 13.72 -0.40
N HIS A 194 3.25 12.64 -0.28
CA HIS A 194 2.90 11.29 -0.72
C HIS A 194 2.28 10.46 0.44
N THR A 195 1.38 11.09 1.21
CA THR A 195 0.67 10.49 2.35
C THR A 195 -0.06 9.19 1.99
N ALA A 196 -0.50 9.06 0.73
CA ALA A 196 -1.08 7.84 0.16
C ALA A 196 -0.14 6.61 0.15
N PHE A 197 1.13 6.78 0.57
CA PHE A 197 2.05 5.68 0.84
C PHE A 197 1.55 4.74 1.94
N LEU A 198 0.69 5.19 2.84
CA LEU A 198 0.20 4.42 3.98
C LEU A 198 -1.25 3.96 3.78
N PRO A 199 -1.76 2.97 4.55
CA PRO A 199 -1.08 2.16 5.58
C PRO A 199 -0.24 1.03 4.99
N TYR A 200 0.54 0.37 5.85
CA TYR A 200 1.23 -0.89 5.50
C TYR A 200 0.22 -2.03 5.33
N GLU A 201 0.60 -3.06 4.57
CA GLU A 201 -0.28 -4.18 4.24
C GLU A 201 0.32 -5.52 4.65
N MET A 202 -0.54 -6.37 5.20
CA MET A 202 -0.30 -7.80 5.40
C MET A 202 -1.35 -8.57 4.62
N LEU A 203 -0.91 -9.52 3.79
CA LEU A 203 -1.78 -10.40 3.02
C LEU A 203 -1.73 -11.79 3.64
N VAL A 204 -2.89 -12.34 3.97
CA VAL A 204 -3.05 -13.77 4.16
C VAL A 204 -3.41 -14.36 2.80
N PHE A 205 -2.65 -15.35 2.33
CA PHE A 205 -3.05 -16.19 1.21
C PHE A 205 -2.82 -17.67 1.53
N ASP A 206 -3.81 -18.51 1.23
CA ASP A 206 -3.87 -19.89 1.71
C ASP A 206 -3.72 -19.96 3.24
N ASN A 207 -2.57 -20.42 3.74
CA ASN A 207 -2.28 -20.54 5.16
C ASN A 207 -1.08 -19.68 5.60
N LYS A 208 -0.61 -18.76 4.75
CA LYS A 208 0.58 -17.93 5.01
C LYS A 208 0.18 -16.48 5.17
N ALA A 209 0.77 -15.82 6.18
CA ALA A 209 0.75 -14.37 6.29
C ALA A 209 2.05 -13.81 5.71
N VAL A 210 1.92 -12.89 4.76
CA VAL A 210 3.04 -12.27 4.06
C VAL A 210 2.92 -10.76 4.03
N MET A 211 4.03 -10.08 3.81
CA MET A 211 4.07 -8.65 3.48
C MET A 211 4.98 -8.40 2.29
N LEU A 212 4.76 -7.29 1.58
CA LEU A 212 5.75 -6.81 0.62
C LEU A 212 7.04 -6.46 1.35
N HIS A 213 8.18 -6.84 0.77
CA HIS A 213 9.46 -6.46 1.34
C HIS A 213 9.56 -4.93 1.49
N GLY A 214 9.91 -4.43 2.68
CA GLY A 214 9.87 -3.00 3.00
C GLY A 214 10.68 -2.13 2.02
N ARG A 215 11.89 -2.56 1.63
CA ARG A 215 12.69 -1.92 0.57
C ARG A 215 11.95 -1.79 -0.77
N TYR A 216 11.27 -2.83 -1.23
CA TYR A 216 10.49 -2.79 -2.46
C TYR A 216 9.34 -1.78 -2.35
N ARG A 217 8.57 -1.87 -1.27
CA ARG A 217 7.41 -1.00 -1.03
C ARG A 217 7.77 0.48 -0.96
N ILE A 218 8.80 0.81 -0.17
CA ILE A 218 9.31 2.19 -0.04
C ILE A 218 9.82 2.69 -1.38
N ALA A 219 10.68 1.92 -2.05
CA ALA A 219 11.25 2.35 -3.31
C ALA A 219 10.21 2.50 -4.43
N LEU A 220 9.18 1.65 -4.46
CA LEU A 220 8.12 1.77 -5.45
C LEU A 220 7.34 3.07 -5.28
N SER A 221 7.18 3.53 -4.04
CA SER A 221 6.42 4.74 -3.71
C SER A 221 7.26 6.01 -3.79
N PHE A 222 8.56 5.89 -3.55
CA PHE A 222 9.52 7.00 -3.61
C PHE A 222 10.74 6.62 -4.48
N PRO A 223 10.57 6.49 -5.81
CA PRO A 223 11.61 5.97 -6.71
C PRO A 223 12.82 6.92 -6.86
N ASP A 224 12.67 8.19 -6.48
CA ASP A 224 13.72 9.21 -6.56
C ASP A 224 14.49 9.38 -5.25
N LEU A 225 14.19 8.58 -4.22
CA LEU A 225 14.99 8.61 -2.99
C LEU A 225 16.45 8.38 -3.34
N THR A 226 17.32 9.20 -2.77
CA THR A 226 18.75 9.03 -2.93
C THR A 226 19.25 7.87 -2.06
N MET A 227 20.41 7.31 -2.40
CA MET A 227 21.10 6.36 -1.51
C MET A 227 21.35 6.94 -0.11
N GLY A 228 21.59 8.25 -0.01
CA GLY A 228 21.73 8.94 1.26
C GLY A 228 20.47 8.86 2.12
N THR A 229 19.29 9.07 1.52
CA THR A 229 18.01 8.94 2.23
C THR A 229 17.71 7.49 2.58
N PHE A 230 18.00 6.54 1.69
CA PHE A 230 17.86 5.10 1.97
C PHE A 230 18.72 4.64 3.16
N MET A 231 19.95 5.17 3.29
CA MET A 231 20.79 4.88 4.46
C MET A 231 20.18 5.37 5.77
N LYS A 232 19.46 6.51 5.77
CA LYS A 232 18.78 7.03 6.97
C LYS A 232 17.63 6.13 7.45
N ILE A 233 17.02 5.38 6.54
CA ILE A 233 15.89 4.47 6.81
C ILE A 233 16.28 3.00 6.68
N MET A 234 17.57 2.67 6.76
CA MET A 234 18.04 1.31 6.48
C MET A 234 17.48 0.26 7.44
N SER A 235 17.15 0.66 8.69
CA SER A 235 16.50 -0.20 9.69
C SER A 235 15.02 -0.38 9.44
N THR A 236 14.37 0.59 8.77
CA THR A 236 12.91 0.67 8.64
C THR A 236 12.28 -0.59 8.07
N PRO A 237 12.80 -1.21 6.98
CA PRO A 237 12.23 -2.47 6.49
C PRO A 237 12.19 -3.59 7.55
N GLY A 238 13.23 -3.72 8.37
CA GLY A 238 13.29 -4.72 9.44
C GLY A 238 12.38 -4.36 10.61
N GLU A 239 12.30 -3.07 10.97
CA GLU A 239 11.40 -2.60 12.03
C GLU A 239 9.92 -2.84 11.67
N ILE A 240 9.55 -2.65 10.40
CA ILE A 240 8.19 -2.98 9.90
C ILE A 240 7.96 -4.49 9.95
N GLU A 241 8.93 -5.29 9.51
CA GLU A 241 8.82 -6.75 9.54
C GLU A 241 8.65 -7.28 10.97
N ASP A 242 9.45 -6.78 11.91
CA ASP A 242 9.36 -7.15 13.32
C ASP A 242 7.99 -6.78 13.91
N ALA A 243 7.48 -5.59 13.61
CA ALA A 243 6.15 -5.16 14.03
C ALA A 243 5.06 -6.09 13.47
N MET A 244 5.12 -6.40 12.17
CA MET A 244 4.17 -7.31 11.52
C MET A 244 4.24 -8.74 12.07
N LYS A 245 5.43 -9.24 12.43
CA LYS A 245 5.61 -10.55 13.08
C LYS A 245 4.97 -10.62 14.46
N THR A 246 4.85 -9.50 15.19
CA THR A 246 4.11 -9.52 16.47
C THR A 246 2.62 -9.80 16.28
N LEU A 247 2.08 -9.49 15.10
CA LEU A 247 0.68 -9.72 14.77
C LEU A 247 0.39 -11.14 14.31
N THR A 248 1.42 -11.92 13.97
CA THR A 248 1.26 -13.30 13.48
C THR A 248 1.68 -14.37 14.48
N ARG A 249 2.44 -14.03 15.53
CA ARG A 249 2.89 -14.93 16.59
C ARG A 249 1.86 -15.12 17.70
#